data_AF-A0A1F9BJF6-F1
#
_entry.id   AF-A0A1F9BJF6-F1
#
_cell.length_a   1.000
_cell.length_b   1.000
_cell.length_c   1.000
_cell.angle_alpha   90.00
_cell.angle_beta   90.00
_cell.angle_gamma   90.00
#
_symmetry.space_group_name_H-M   'P 1'
#
loop_
_entity.id
_entity.type
_entity.pdbx_description
1 polymer ?
#
loop_
_entity_poly.entity_id
_entity_poly.type
_entity_poly.pdbx_seq_one_letter_code
_entity_poly.pdbx_strand_id
1 'polypeptide(L)'
;MIKRLLDRFRRDRGLHRATVRIDFFPEGKVKPSIFWHRSQDQENDTVPLVVYLYARILFELAELNEVRVARELMGFVGQVCELVLADEGSTVRLRLPLGELTLTGESSTPPLRNYQAEIYQFQDGNFRLEFQGSLGKESFYLPGAFLVLLQSCLDNLGDEPLRHLARGLTRLHEYYRYRRDFWEGAALTAGPLFALSREELRPEAGPEA
;
A
#
# COMPACT_ATOMS: atom_id res chain seq x y z
N MET A 1 -10.22 -39.79 6.82
CA MET A 1 -9.29 -38.96 6.03
C MET A 1 -9.88 -37.62 5.54
N ILE A 2 -11.19 -37.38 5.60
CA ILE A 2 -11.82 -36.12 5.13
C ILE A 2 -11.60 -34.92 6.09
N LYS A 3 -11.36 -35.15 7.39
CA LYS A 3 -11.13 -34.07 8.37
C LYS A 3 -9.85 -33.26 8.11
N ARG A 4 -8.77 -33.89 7.61
CA ARG A 4 -7.49 -33.21 7.30
C ARG A 4 -7.55 -32.30 6.05
N LEU A 5 -8.54 -32.48 5.18
CA LEU A 5 -8.75 -31.62 4.00
C LEU A 5 -9.60 -30.38 4.33
N LEU A 6 -10.52 -30.48 5.29
CA LEU A 6 -11.30 -29.33 5.77
C LEU A 6 -10.47 -28.39 6.65
N ASP A 7 -9.51 -28.90 7.43
CA ASP A 7 -8.60 -28.07 8.23
C ASP A 7 -7.66 -27.21 7.35
N ARG A 8 -7.41 -27.60 6.09
CA ARG A 8 -6.65 -26.79 5.12
C ARG A 8 -7.43 -25.60 4.57
N PHE A 9 -8.76 -25.67 4.54
CA PHE A 9 -9.65 -24.56 4.16
C PHE A 9 -10.00 -23.64 5.32
N ARG A 10 -9.70 -24.07 6.55
CA ARG A 10 -9.81 -23.29 7.77
C ARG A 10 -8.45 -22.77 8.22
N ARG A 11 -7.58 -22.41 7.27
CA ARG A 11 -6.46 -21.49 7.55
C ARG A 11 -7.08 -20.26 8.18
N ASP A 12 -6.77 -20.03 9.44
CA ASP A 12 -7.16 -18.86 10.21
C ASP A 12 -6.95 -17.65 9.29
N ARG A 13 -8.03 -17.01 8.83
CA ARG A 13 -7.92 -15.93 7.83
C ARG A 13 -7.19 -14.72 8.40
N GLY A 14 -6.85 -14.74 9.69
CA GLY A 14 -6.48 -13.58 10.46
C GLY A 14 -7.72 -12.76 10.79
N LEU A 15 -7.56 -11.83 11.71
CA LEU A 15 -8.55 -10.85 12.08
C LEU A 15 -8.68 -9.81 10.97
N HIS A 16 -9.83 -9.74 10.30
CA HIS A 16 -10.10 -8.69 9.30
C HIS A 16 -10.11 -7.32 9.97
N ARG A 17 -9.13 -6.47 9.66
CA ARG A 17 -8.95 -5.13 10.24
C ARG A 17 -9.65 -4.06 9.41
N ALA A 18 -9.43 -4.06 8.11
CA ALA A 18 -9.96 -3.04 7.20
C ALA A 18 -10.05 -3.54 5.76
N THR A 19 -10.88 -2.85 4.98
CA THR A 19 -10.96 -2.98 3.53
C THR A 19 -10.62 -1.63 2.90
N VAL A 20 -9.61 -1.59 2.03
CA VAL A 20 -9.35 -0.44 1.16
C VAL A 20 -10.05 -0.68 -0.16
N ARG A 21 -10.75 0.35 -0.66
CA ARG A 21 -11.41 0.32 -1.96
C ARG A 21 -11.04 1.56 -2.76
N ILE A 22 -10.61 1.37 -4.00
CA ILE A 22 -10.33 2.45 -4.94
C ILE A 22 -11.26 2.30 -6.14
N ASP A 23 -12.23 3.20 -6.23
CA ASP A 23 -13.25 3.21 -7.27
C ASP A 23 -12.91 4.25 -8.34
N PHE A 24 -12.74 3.81 -9.59
CA PHE A 24 -12.55 4.68 -10.76
C PHE A 24 -13.86 4.83 -11.52
N PHE A 25 -14.27 6.07 -11.74
CA PHE A 25 -15.50 6.46 -12.43
C PHE A 25 -15.17 7.11 -13.79
N PRO A 26 -16.17 7.34 -14.66
CA PRO A 26 -15.97 8.10 -15.89
C PRO A 26 -15.36 9.49 -15.63
N GLU A 27 -14.74 10.07 -16.67
CA GLU A 27 -14.17 11.44 -16.64
C GLU A 27 -13.03 11.61 -15.63
N GLY A 28 -12.24 10.55 -15.37
CA GLY A 28 -11.08 10.60 -14.48
C GLY A 28 -11.42 10.73 -13.00
N LYS A 29 -12.70 10.65 -12.62
CA LYS A 29 -13.12 10.71 -11.21
C LYS A 29 -12.69 9.45 -10.46
N VAL A 30 -12.17 9.62 -9.25
CA VAL A 30 -11.66 8.52 -8.43
C VAL A 30 -12.00 8.71 -6.96
N LYS A 31 -12.35 7.62 -6.27
CA LYS A 31 -12.67 7.63 -4.85
C LYS A 31 -11.86 6.57 -4.10
N PRO A 32 -10.85 6.96 -3.30
CA PRO A 32 -10.28 6.07 -2.29
C PRO A 32 -11.21 5.98 -1.07
N SER A 33 -11.32 4.81 -0.47
CA SER A 33 -12.10 4.58 0.75
C SER A 33 -11.44 3.53 1.61
N ILE A 34 -11.40 3.76 2.93
CA ILE A 34 -10.93 2.80 3.91
C ILE A 34 -12.11 2.48 4.85
N PHE A 35 -12.51 1.22 4.88
CA PHE A 35 -13.57 0.71 5.74
C PHE A 35 -12.93 -0.06 6.89
N TRP A 36 -12.88 0.55 8.08
CA TRP A 36 -12.36 -0.07 9.28
C TRP A 36 -13.40 -1.00 9.91
N HIS A 37 -13.07 -2.29 10.02
CA HIS A 37 -13.88 -3.29 10.73
C HIS A 37 -13.47 -3.39 12.19
N ARG A 38 -12.16 -3.22 12.45
CA ARG A 38 -11.55 -3.25 13.80
C ARG A 38 -10.36 -2.31 13.85
N SER A 39 -10.50 -1.24 14.60
CA SER A 39 -9.42 -0.31 14.95
C SER A 39 -9.83 0.50 16.18
N GLN A 40 -8.87 0.79 17.05
CA GLN A 40 -9.05 1.75 18.15
C GLN A 40 -8.42 3.11 17.82
N ASP A 41 -7.55 3.15 16.80
CA ASP A 41 -6.83 4.33 16.34
C ASP A 41 -6.62 4.22 14.82
N GLN A 42 -7.58 4.74 14.07
CA GLN A 42 -7.63 4.59 12.61
C GLN A 42 -6.51 5.37 11.92
N GLU A 43 -6.07 6.49 12.49
CA GLU A 43 -4.99 7.28 11.92
C GLU A 43 -3.68 6.51 11.98
N ASN A 44 -3.31 5.99 13.15
CA ASN A 44 -2.08 5.21 13.28
C ASN A 44 -2.17 3.86 12.56
N ASP A 45 -3.34 3.21 12.55
CA ASP A 45 -3.53 1.95 11.82
C ASP A 45 -3.49 2.14 10.28
N THR A 46 -3.70 3.37 9.77
CA THR A 46 -3.57 3.66 8.33
C THR A 46 -2.13 3.49 7.85
N VAL A 47 -1.13 3.74 8.70
CA VAL A 47 0.29 3.62 8.33
C VAL A 47 0.64 2.21 7.84
N PRO A 48 0.50 1.13 8.63
CA PRO A 48 0.79 -0.21 8.15
C PRO A 48 -0.08 -0.59 6.96
N LEU A 49 -1.36 -0.18 6.94
CA LEU A 49 -2.26 -0.47 5.82
C LEU A 49 -1.72 0.03 4.48
N VAL A 50 -1.29 1.30 4.44
CA VAL A 50 -0.79 1.93 3.22
C VAL A 50 0.56 1.34 2.81
N VAL A 51 1.45 1.03 3.77
CA VAL A 51 2.75 0.39 3.49
C VAL A 51 2.55 -1.00 2.86
N TYR A 52 1.66 -1.83 3.40
CA TYR A 52 1.36 -3.15 2.84
C TYR A 52 0.69 -3.06 1.46
N LEU A 53 -0.25 -2.13 1.28
CA LEU A 53 -0.89 -1.94 -0.01
C LEU A 53 0.11 -1.47 -1.08
N TYR A 54 1.02 -0.58 -0.72
CA TYR A 54 2.06 -0.11 -1.61
C TYR A 54 2.98 -1.24 -2.08
N ALA A 55 3.46 -2.06 -1.14
CA ALA A 55 4.25 -3.26 -1.43
C ALA A 55 3.50 -4.19 -2.40
N ARG A 56 2.19 -4.39 -2.17
CA ARG A 56 1.35 -5.18 -3.07
C ARG A 56 1.27 -4.58 -4.47
N ILE A 57 1.07 -3.27 -4.60
CA ILE A 57 1.00 -2.59 -5.88
C ILE A 57 2.32 -2.73 -6.66
N LEU A 58 3.47 -2.57 -5.99
CA LEU A 58 4.78 -2.76 -6.62
C LEU A 58 4.98 -4.19 -7.12
N PHE A 59 4.58 -5.18 -6.32
CA PHE A 59 4.61 -6.59 -6.70
C PHE A 59 3.72 -6.88 -7.91
N GLU A 60 2.47 -6.41 -7.90
CA GLU A 60 1.54 -6.61 -9.03
C GLU A 60 2.06 -5.99 -10.32
N LEU A 61 2.63 -4.78 -10.26
CA LEU A 61 3.30 -4.17 -11.40
C LEU A 61 4.45 -5.04 -11.92
N ALA A 62 5.23 -5.65 -11.03
CA ALA A 62 6.32 -6.54 -11.45
C ALA A 62 5.82 -7.82 -12.11
N GLU A 63 4.79 -8.47 -11.54
CA GLU A 63 4.14 -9.66 -12.10
C GLU A 63 3.57 -9.41 -13.51
N LEU A 64 3.13 -8.17 -13.75
CA LEU A 64 2.63 -7.71 -15.05
C LEU A 64 3.75 -7.30 -16.01
N ASN A 65 5.02 -7.52 -15.65
CA ASN A 65 6.22 -7.08 -16.36
C ASN A 65 6.36 -5.55 -16.52
N GLU A 66 5.70 -4.78 -15.65
CA GLU A 66 5.74 -3.31 -15.60
C GLU A 66 6.78 -2.79 -14.58
N VAL A 67 7.91 -3.49 -14.44
CA VAL A 67 9.00 -3.16 -13.48
C VAL A 67 9.50 -1.71 -13.61
N ARG A 68 9.50 -1.17 -14.84
CA ARG A 68 9.85 0.24 -15.07
C ARG A 68 8.88 1.19 -14.38
N VAL A 69 7.58 0.94 -14.51
CA VAL A 69 6.51 1.74 -13.88
C VAL A 69 6.60 1.63 -12.37
N ALA A 70 6.86 0.43 -11.83
CA ALA A 70 7.10 0.25 -10.40
C ALA A 70 8.27 1.10 -9.89
N ARG A 71 9.39 1.15 -10.61
CA ARG A 71 10.56 1.97 -10.26
C ARG A 71 10.28 3.47 -10.36
N GLU A 72 9.55 3.91 -11.39
CA GLU A 72 9.13 5.31 -11.55
C GLU A 72 8.20 5.72 -10.38
N LEU A 73 7.26 4.85 -10.01
CA LEU A 73 6.40 5.03 -8.84
C LEU A 73 7.21 5.11 -7.54
N MET A 74 8.21 4.24 -7.34
CA MET A 74 9.13 4.33 -6.20
C MET A 74 9.90 5.64 -6.17
N GLY A 75 10.42 6.11 -7.30
CA GLY A 75 11.12 7.38 -7.41
C GLY A 75 10.22 8.55 -7.00
N PHE A 76 9.00 8.60 -7.55
CA PHE A 76 8.03 9.64 -7.25
C PHE A 76 7.60 9.64 -5.77
N VAL A 77 7.24 8.47 -5.23
CA VAL A 77 6.83 8.32 -3.83
C VAL A 77 7.98 8.69 -2.89
N GLY A 78 9.23 8.39 -3.28
CA GLY A 78 10.43 8.80 -2.53
C GLY A 78 10.52 10.32 -2.39
N GLN A 79 10.34 11.06 -3.49
CA GLN A 79 10.32 12.52 -3.47
C GLN A 79 9.20 13.08 -2.59
N VAL A 80 8.01 12.47 -2.65
CA VAL A 80 6.88 12.84 -1.77
C VAL A 80 7.24 12.66 -0.30
N CYS A 81 7.87 11.54 0.05
CA CYS A 81 8.30 11.26 1.43
C CYS A 81 9.36 12.27 1.90
N GLU A 82 10.34 12.60 1.06
CA GLU A 82 11.35 13.62 1.35
C GLU A 82 10.72 14.98 1.65
N LEU A 83 9.74 15.41 0.85
CA LEU A 83 9.01 16.67 1.06
C LEU A 83 8.22 16.65 2.37
N VAL A 84 7.51 15.56 2.68
CA VAL A 84 6.76 15.40 3.94
C VAL A 84 7.68 15.45 5.15
N LEU A 85 8.87 14.85 5.06
CA LEU A 85 9.83 14.80 6.17
C LEU A 85 10.61 16.10 6.35
N ALA A 86 10.81 16.87 5.27
CA ALA A 86 11.42 18.19 5.32
C ALA A 86 10.43 19.27 5.79
N ASP A 87 9.13 18.97 5.85
CA ASP A 87 8.11 19.92 6.29
C ASP A 87 8.12 20.10 7.82
N GLU A 88 8.61 21.26 8.25
CA GLU A 88 8.67 21.69 9.66
C GLU A 88 7.34 22.25 10.19
N GLY A 89 6.20 21.77 9.68
CA GLY A 89 4.87 22.14 10.16
C GLY A 89 4.18 23.23 9.33
N SER A 90 4.38 23.21 8.00
CA SER A 90 3.57 23.99 7.08
C SER A 90 2.09 23.65 7.25
N THR A 91 1.26 24.69 7.29
CA THR A 91 -0.21 24.52 7.26
C THR A 91 -0.71 24.09 5.88
N VAL A 92 0.16 24.14 4.85
CA VAL A 92 -0.20 23.79 3.47
C VAL A 92 0.12 22.33 3.21
N ARG A 93 -0.92 21.50 3.05
CA ARG A 93 -0.78 20.10 2.67
C ARG A 93 -0.28 19.95 1.23
N LEU A 94 0.65 19.00 1.03
CA LEU A 94 1.19 18.66 -0.28
C LEU A 94 0.09 18.16 -1.22
N ARG A 95 0.12 18.65 -2.46
CA ARG A 95 -0.78 18.22 -3.54
C ARG A 95 0.01 17.49 -4.62
N LEU A 96 -0.36 16.23 -4.86
CA LEU A 96 0.26 15.38 -5.86
C LEU A 96 -0.28 15.72 -7.25
N PRO A 97 0.58 15.76 -8.29
CA PRO A 97 0.13 15.83 -9.67
C PRO A 97 -0.51 14.50 -10.11
N LEU A 98 -1.82 14.37 -9.92
CA LEU A 98 -2.59 13.17 -10.27
C LEU A 98 -2.99 13.07 -11.76
N GLY A 99 -2.53 14.02 -12.59
CA GLY A 99 -2.86 14.08 -14.01
C GLY A 99 -4.34 14.35 -14.24
N GLU A 100 -5.01 13.47 -15.00
CA GLU A 100 -6.45 13.54 -15.26
C GLU A 100 -7.31 13.04 -14.08
N LEU A 101 -6.68 12.40 -13.08
CA LEU A 101 -7.42 11.83 -11.96
C LEU A 101 -7.83 12.93 -10.98
N THR A 102 -9.13 12.97 -10.67
CA THR A 102 -9.71 13.93 -9.71
C THR A 102 -10.41 13.18 -8.59
N LEU A 103 -10.04 13.50 -7.34
CA LEU A 103 -10.71 12.95 -6.17
C LEU A 103 -12.17 13.41 -6.13
N THR A 104 -13.08 12.46 -5.97
CA THR A 104 -14.52 12.72 -5.85
C THR A 104 -15.09 12.13 -4.56
N GLY A 105 -16.14 12.76 -4.04
CA GLY A 105 -16.89 12.28 -2.87
C GLY A 105 -17.82 11.12 -3.23
N GLU A 106 -19.09 11.41 -3.48
CA GLU A 106 -20.07 10.40 -3.90
C GLU A 106 -20.36 10.49 -5.40
N SER A 107 -20.50 9.33 -6.04
CA SER A 107 -20.93 9.21 -7.43
C SER A 107 -22.16 8.33 -7.48
N SER A 108 -23.19 8.75 -8.21
CA SER A 108 -24.38 7.95 -8.49
C SER A 108 -24.14 6.95 -9.62
N THR A 109 -23.05 7.09 -10.38
CA THR A 109 -22.67 6.17 -11.45
C THR A 109 -21.87 4.99 -10.89
N PRO A 110 -22.03 3.78 -11.44
CA PRO A 110 -21.20 2.65 -11.05
C PRO A 110 -19.74 2.87 -11.46
N PRO A 111 -18.76 2.37 -10.69
CA PRO A 111 -17.36 2.46 -11.07
C PRO A 111 -17.10 1.66 -12.35
N LEU A 112 -16.29 2.22 -13.25
CA LEU A 112 -15.77 1.52 -14.42
C LEU A 112 -14.73 0.47 -14.02
N ARG A 113 -14.04 0.70 -12.91
CA ARG A 113 -12.99 -0.16 -12.38
C ARG A 113 -12.89 0.00 -10.88
N ASN A 114 -12.59 -1.11 -10.21
CA ASN A 114 -12.48 -1.18 -8.77
C ASN A 114 -11.23 -1.99 -8.41
N TYR A 115 -10.51 -1.50 -7.40
CA TYR A 115 -9.52 -2.28 -6.67
C TYR A 115 -9.93 -2.37 -5.23
N GLN A 116 -9.85 -3.57 -4.67
CA GLN A 116 -10.16 -3.86 -3.28
C GLN A 116 -8.98 -4.59 -2.65
N ALA A 117 -8.60 -4.15 -1.45
CA ALA A 117 -7.60 -4.80 -0.64
C ALA A 117 -8.15 -5.04 0.77
N GLU A 118 -8.13 -6.28 1.22
CA GLU A 118 -8.54 -6.65 2.57
C GLU A 118 -7.30 -6.94 3.41
N ILE A 119 -7.18 -6.26 4.56
CA ILE A 119 -6.07 -6.46 5.49
C ILE A 119 -6.50 -7.35 6.66
N TYR A 120 -5.71 -8.40 6.87
CA TYR A 120 -5.92 -9.37 7.93
C TYR A 120 -4.71 -9.40 8.86
N GLN A 121 -4.95 -9.35 10.16
CA GLN A 121 -3.91 -9.45 11.19
C GLN A 121 -3.90 -10.86 11.80
N PHE A 122 -2.74 -11.51 11.83
CA PHE A 122 -2.54 -12.84 12.38
C PHE A 122 -2.14 -12.77 13.86
N GLN A 123 -2.22 -13.91 14.55
CA GLN A 123 -1.97 -13.99 15.99
C GLN A 123 -0.52 -13.67 16.38
N ASP A 124 0.42 -13.87 15.46
CA ASP A 124 1.83 -13.51 15.57
C ASP A 124 2.09 -12.01 15.32
N GLY A 125 1.04 -11.22 15.08
CA GLY A 125 1.12 -9.79 14.77
C GLY A 125 1.38 -9.49 13.30
N ASN A 126 1.61 -10.50 12.45
CA ASN A 126 1.85 -10.30 11.03
C ASN A 126 0.57 -9.87 10.31
N PHE A 127 0.74 -9.11 9.23
CA PHE A 127 -0.36 -8.73 8.35
C PHE A 127 -0.29 -9.49 7.03
N ARG A 128 -1.46 -9.82 6.49
CA ARG A 128 -1.64 -10.27 5.12
C ARG A 128 -2.64 -9.37 4.43
N LEU A 129 -2.37 -9.11 3.16
CA LEU A 129 -3.25 -8.35 2.31
C LEU A 129 -3.79 -9.28 1.21
N GLU A 130 -5.10 -9.35 1.07
CA GLU A 130 -5.77 -10.02 -0.05
C GLU A 130 -6.25 -8.96 -1.04
N PHE A 131 -5.69 -8.96 -2.24
CA PHE A 131 -5.95 -7.95 -3.28
C PHE A 131 -6.84 -8.52 -4.37
N GLN A 132 -7.86 -7.75 -4.74
CA GLN A 132 -8.81 -8.06 -5.80
C GLN A 132 -8.87 -6.85 -6.75
N GLY A 133 -8.75 -7.08 -8.05
CA GLY A 133 -8.80 -6.03 -9.05
C GLY A 133 -9.06 -6.60 -10.43
N SER A 134 -9.59 -5.76 -11.32
CA SER A 134 -9.71 -6.12 -12.73
C SER A 134 -8.33 -6.03 -13.38
N LEU A 135 -7.83 -7.13 -13.97
CA LEU A 135 -6.52 -7.14 -14.63
C LEU A 135 -6.65 -6.71 -16.10
N GLY A 136 -6.03 -5.59 -16.47
CA GLY A 136 -5.84 -5.11 -17.84
C GLY A 136 -5.59 -3.60 -17.93
N LYS A 137 -4.50 -3.15 -18.57
CA LYS A 137 -4.00 -1.74 -18.61
C LYS A 137 -3.61 -1.18 -17.23
N GLU A 138 -2.91 -1.99 -16.43
CA GLU A 138 -2.58 -1.66 -15.05
C GLU A 138 -1.51 -0.56 -14.88
N SER A 139 -0.68 -0.32 -15.91
CA SER A 139 0.37 0.71 -15.91
C SER A 139 -0.11 2.11 -15.56
N PHE A 140 -1.39 2.39 -15.78
CA PHE A 140 -2.02 3.64 -15.36
C PHE A 140 -2.78 3.48 -14.04
N TYR A 141 -3.63 2.44 -13.94
CA TYR A 141 -4.58 2.34 -12.84
C TYR A 141 -3.99 1.88 -11.51
N LEU A 142 -3.00 0.98 -11.49
CA LEU A 142 -2.37 0.55 -10.23
C LEU A 142 -1.54 1.67 -9.58
N PRO A 143 -0.65 2.38 -10.32
CA PRO A 143 0.05 3.54 -9.76
C PRO A 143 -0.95 4.62 -9.37
N GLY A 144 -1.93 4.92 -10.22
CA GLY A 144 -2.99 5.87 -9.92
C GLY A 144 -3.74 5.52 -8.64
N ALA A 145 -4.07 4.25 -8.42
CA ALA A 145 -4.77 3.77 -7.23
C ALA A 145 -3.96 3.99 -5.94
N PHE A 146 -2.65 3.81 -6.00
CA PHE A 146 -1.80 4.15 -4.86
C PHE A 146 -1.72 5.66 -4.64
N LEU A 147 -1.47 6.43 -5.70
CA LEU A 147 -1.25 7.88 -5.59
C LEU A 147 -2.49 8.62 -5.08
N VAL A 148 -3.70 8.18 -5.45
CA VAL A 148 -4.94 8.78 -4.96
C VAL A 148 -5.19 8.44 -3.49
N LEU A 149 -4.81 7.23 -3.05
CA LEU A 149 -4.84 6.87 -1.64
C LEU A 149 -3.81 7.67 -0.84
N LEU A 150 -2.60 7.84 -1.38
CA LEU A 150 -1.56 8.66 -0.77
C LEU A 150 -1.99 10.12 -0.67
N GLN A 151 -2.63 10.69 -1.71
CA GLN A 151 -3.23 12.03 -1.64
C GLN A 151 -4.28 12.11 -0.53
N SER A 152 -5.14 11.10 -0.40
CA SER A 152 -6.10 11.03 0.71
C SER A 152 -5.40 11.01 2.07
N CYS A 153 -4.27 10.31 2.20
CA CYS A 153 -3.49 10.31 3.44
C CYS A 153 -2.86 11.68 3.73
N LEU A 154 -2.30 12.34 2.71
CA LEU A 154 -1.74 13.69 2.83
C LEU A 154 -2.80 14.72 3.26
N ASP A 155 -4.03 14.55 2.81
CA ASP A 155 -5.14 15.45 3.14
C ASP A 155 -5.71 15.23 4.55
N ASN A 156 -5.73 13.98 5.03
CA ASN A 156 -6.53 13.59 6.19
C ASN A 156 -5.73 13.12 7.42
N LEU A 157 -4.47 12.68 7.27
CA LEU A 157 -3.68 12.25 8.44
C LEU A 157 -3.14 13.44 9.23
N GLY A 158 -3.08 13.27 10.56
CA GLY A 158 -2.29 14.15 11.42
C GLY A 158 -0.79 14.10 11.08
N ASP A 159 -0.03 15.10 11.53
CA ASP A 159 1.37 15.27 11.15
C ASP A 159 2.25 14.09 11.58
N GLU A 160 2.05 13.56 12.79
CA GLU A 160 2.87 12.45 13.29
C GLU A 160 2.58 11.13 12.55
N PRO A 161 1.32 10.68 12.39
CA PRO A 161 1.02 9.53 11.52
C PRO A 161 1.53 9.71 10.08
N LEU A 162 1.44 10.93 9.53
CA LEU A 162 1.92 11.20 8.18
C LEU A 162 3.45 11.10 8.07
N ARG A 163 4.20 11.64 9.03
CA ARG A 163 5.66 11.46 9.10
C ARG A 163 6.04 10.00 9.31
N HIS A 164 5.28 9.28 10.12
CA HIS A 164 5.48 7.84 10.32
C HIS A 164 5.26 7.07 9.01
N LEU A 165 4.21 7.39 8.25
CA LEU A 165 3.98 6.84 6.91
C LEU A 165 5.14 7.12 5.96
N ALA A 166 5.60 8.38 5.90
CA ALA A 166 6.71 8.75 5.04
C ALA A 166 7.99 7.97 5.38
N ARG A 167 8.34 7.86 6.68
CA ARG A 167 9.47 7.03 7.15
C ARG A 167 9.31 5.56 6.76
N GLY A 168 8.11 5.00 6.94
CA GLY A 168 7.81 3.62 6.56
C GLY A 168 8.01 3.37 5.07
N LEU A 169 7.49 4.24 4.20
CA LEU A 169 7.66 4.12 2.75
C LEU A 169 9.13 4.28 2.32
N THR A 170 9.88 5.21 2.92
CA THR A 170 11.33 5.35 2.68
C THR A 170 12.08 4.08 3.05
N ARG A 171 11.82 3.51 4.24
CA ARG A 171 12.45 2.25 4.69
C ARG A 171 12.08 1.07 3.81
N LEU A 172 10.84 1.01 3.30
CA LEU A 172 10.42 -0.01 2.36
C LEU A 172 11.23 0.09 1.05
N HIS A 173 11.45 1.30 0.53
CA HIS A 173 12.31 1.50 -0.64
C HIS A 173 13.76 1.08 -0.39
N GLU A 174 14.32 1.41 0.77
CA GLU A 174 15.67 0.97 1.17
C GLU A 174 15.77 -0.56 1.16
N TYR A 175 14.79 -1.25 1.74
CA TYR A 175 14.72 -2.70 1.74
C TYR A 175 14.71 -3.27 0.32
N TYR A 176 13.83 -2.77 -0.55
CA TYR A 176 13.72 -3.26 -1.93
C TYR A 176 14.94 -2.92 -2.80
N ARG A 177 15.61 -1.80 -2.56
CA ARG A 177 16.88 -1.48 -3.23
C ARG A 177 18.01 -2.40 -2.75
N TYR A 178 18.08 -2.67 -1.45
CA TYR A 178 19.10 -3.53 -0.86
C TYR A 178 18.95 -4.99 -1.29
N ARG A 179 17.74 -5.56 -1.15
CA ARG A 179 17.43 -6.93 -1.59
C ARG A 179 17.38 -7.07 -3.11
N ARG A 180 17.26 -5.95 -3.83
CA ARG A 180 17.03 -5.90 -5.29
C ARG A 180 15.82 -6.71 -5.71
N ASP A 181 14.79 -6.73 -4.87
CA ASP A 181 13.66 -7.60 -5.07
C ASP A 181 12.41 -7.00 -4.39
N PHE A 182 11.41 -6.75 -5.22
CA PHE A 182 10.04 -6.44 -4.80
C PHE A 182 9.03 -7.34 -5.54
N TRP A 183 9.52 -8.34 -6.28
CA TRP A 183 8.75 -9.20 -7.17
C TRP A 183 8.73 -10.66 -6.71
N GLU A 184 9.52 -11.04 -5.71
CA GLU A 184 9.35 -12.33 -5.05
C GLU A 184 8.22 -12.25 -4.02
N GLY A 185 7.44 -13.32 -3.91
CA GLY A 185 6.28 -13.37 -3.00
C GLY A 185 6.64 -13.12 -1.52
N ALA A 186 7.87 -13.43 -1.11
CA ALA A 186 8.35 -13.16 0.25
C ALA A 186 8.47 -11.64 0.55
N ALA A 187 8.75 -10.82 -0.47
CA ALA A 187 8.90 -9.38 -0.36
C ALA A 187 7.62 -8.66 0.06
N LEU A 188 6.45 -9.27 -0.18
CA LEU A 188 5.12 -8.77 0.24
C LEU A 188 4.92 -8.77 1.76
N THR A 189 5.69 -9.59 2.48
CA THR A 189 5.60 -9.68 3.94
C THR A 189 6.86 -9.11 4.59
N ALA A 190 8.05 -9.54 4.14
CA ALA A 190 9.31 -9.14 4.74
C ALA A 190 9.60 -7.63 4.59
N GLY A 191 9.30 -7.05 3.41
CA GLY A 191 9.50 -5.62 3.16
C GLY A 191 8.67 -4.73 4.09
N PRO A 192 7.33 -4.87 4.10
CA PRO A 192 6.46 -4.12 5.01
C PRO A 192 6.80 -4.32 6.50
N LEU A 193 7.12 -5.55 6.93
CA LEU A 193 7.54 -5.79 8.31
C LEU A 193 8.81 -5.03 8.66
N PHE A 194 9.83 -5.06 7.79
CA PHE A 194 11.06 -4.29 7.98
C PHE A 194 10.78 -2.78 8.00
N ALA A 195 9.93 -2.30 7.09
CA ALA A 195 9.59 -0.88 6.96
C ALA A 195 8.95 -0.32 8.23
N LEU A 196 8.11 -1.12 8.89
CA LEU A 196 7.38 -0.75 10.11
C LEU A 196 8.16 -1.07 11.40
N SER A 197 9.28 -1.79 11.31
CA SER A 197 10.13 -2.11 12.46
C SER A 197 11.20 -1.04 12.70
N ARG A 198 11.97 -1.22 13.77
CA ARG A 198 13.18 -0.44 14.09
C ARG A 198 14.47 -1.14 13.66
N GLU A 199 14.37 -2.21 12.87
CA GLU A 199 15.53 -3.01 12.47
C GLU A 199 16.41 -2.24 11.50
N GLU A 200 17.71 -2.53 11.49
CA GLU A 200 18.66 -1.95 10.53
C GLU A 200 19.02 -3.00 9.46
N LEU A 201 19.20 -2.56 8.22
CA LEU A 201 19.69 -3.43 7.15
C LEU A 201 21.13 -3.84 7.49
N ARG A 202 21.35 -5.11 7.80
CA ARG A 202 22.70 -5.66 8.03
C ARG A 202 23.30 -6.09 6.69
N PRO A 203 24.48 -5.56 6.29
CA PRO A 203 25.10 -5.88 5.00
C PRO A 203 25.45 -7.36 4.79
N GLU A 204 25.52 -8.17 5.85
CA GLU A 204 26.12 -9.51 5.83
C GLU A 204 25.15 -10.68 5.56
N ALA A 205 23.89 -10.42 5.21
CA ALA A 205 22.93 -11.49 4.86
C ALA A 205 22.56 -11.46 3.37
N GLY A 206 23.57 -11.62 2.51
CA GLY A 206 23.35 -12.11 1.15
C GLY A 206 22.75 -13.53 1.19
N PRO A 207 21.96 -13.95 0.19
CA PRO A 207 21.42 -15.30 0.17
C PRO A 207 22.60 -16.28 0.14
N GLU A 208 22.62 -17.22 1.09
CA GLU A 208 23.47 -18.41 0.96
C GLU A 208 23.16 -19.06 -0.40
N ALA A 209 24.24 -19.33 -1.14
CA ALA A 209 24.25 -19.88 -2.49
C ALA A 209 23.71 -21.32 -2.56
#